data_AF-A0A957CYH8-F1
#
_entry.id   AF-A0A957CYH8-F1
#
_cell.length_a   1.000
_cell.length_b   1.000
_cell.length_c   1.000
_cell.angle_alpha   90.00
_cell.angle_beta   90.00
_cell.angle_gamma   90.00
#
_symmetry.space_group_name_H-M   'P 1'
#
loop_
_entity.id
_entity.type
_entity.pdbx_description
1 polymer ?
#
loop_
_entity_poly.entity_id
_entity_poly.type
_entity_poly.pdbx_seq_one_letter_code
_entity_poly.pdbx_strand_id
1 'polypeptide(L)'
;ASDLIQNRFATFDDLAHYCYGVASTVGLMTMHIVGYSSEAAIPYAIKLGVALQLTNILRDVGEDWQNGRLYLPQDELAQFCLTEDDIDNGLINNRWRTFMQFQIDRARQLYAEALPGISMLGQNGRFAIAAAAELYQGILDDIEANDYNVFTRRAHLTGRQKLRRLPGIWWHVRTNQYNKLREYNL
;
A
#
# COMPACT_ATOMS: atom_id res chain seq x y z
N ALA A 1 -24.49 1.08 14.19
CA ALA A 1 -24.11 2.42 13.73
C ALA A 1 -22.81 2.80 14.44
N SER A 2 -21.66 2.60 13.82
CA SER A 2 -20.36 2.98 14.40
C SER A 2 -19.30 2.92 13.30
N ASP A 3 -19.20 3.93 12.44
CA ASP A 3 -17.99 4.08 11.60
C ASP A 3 -17.88 5.42 10.83
N LEU A 4 -18.21 6.56 11.43
CA LEU A 4 -18.06 7.85 10.73
C LEU A 4 -16.93 8.73 11.30
N ILE A 5 -16.21 8.28 12.35
CA ILE A 5 -15.32 9.15 13.13
C ILE A 5 -14.13 8.40 13.77
N GLN A 6 -13.56 7.37 13.14
CA GLN A 6 -12.25 6.85 13.61
C GLN A 6 -11.13 7.36 12.71
N ASN A 7 -10.35 8.31 13.25
CA ASN A 7 -9.27 9.00 12.56
C ASN A 7 -7.92 8.87 13.30
N ARG A 8 -7.86 7.98 14.30
CA ARG A 8 -6.68 7.58 15.08
C ARG A 8 -6.76 6.08 15.34
N PHE A 9 -5.67 5.37 15.16
CA PHE A 9 -5.57 3.92 15.32
C PHE A 9 -4.54 3.62 16.39
N ALA A 10 -4.93 2.90 17.45
CA ALA A 10 -4.02 2.64 18.56
C ALA A 10 -2.85 1.77 18.12
N THR A 11 -3.12 0.78 17.26
CA THR A 11 -2.15 -0.19 16.75
C THR A 11 -2.22 -0.32 15.23
N PHE A 12 -1.20 -0.97 14.64
CA PHE A 12 -1.26 -1.34 13.23
C PHE A 12 -2.40 -2.32 12.93
N ASP A 13 -2.77 -3.21 13.85
CA ASP A 13 -3.86 -4.15 13.64
C ASP A 13 -5.21 -3.42 13.48
N ASP A 14 -5.44 -2.36 14.27
CA ASP A 14 -6.62 -1.51 14.11
C ASP A 14 -6.63 -0.82 12.74
N LEU A 15 -5.46 -0.30 12.32
CA LEU A 15 -5.31 0.31 11.00
C LEU A 15 -5.51 -0.71 9.87
N ALA A 16 -5.00 -1.93 10.03
CA ALA A 16 -5.15 -3.00 9.05
C ALA A 16 -6.61 -3.43 8.93
N HIS A 17 -7.37 -3.44 10.04
CA HIS A 17 -8.81 -3.68 10.02
C HIS A 17 -9.57 -2.58 9.26
N TYR A 18 -9.19 -1.32 9.46
CA TYR A 18 -9.71 -0.22 8.65
C TYR A 18 -9.38 -0.39 7.15
N CYS A 19 -8.12 -0.69 6.83
CA CYS A 19 -7.67 -0.95 5.45
C CYS A 19 -8.40 -2.14 4.82
N TYR A 20 -8.75 -3.16 5.61
CA TYR A 20 -9.60 -4.25 5.16
C TYR A 20 -10.95 -3.71 4.68
N GLY A 21 -11.64 -2.93 5.52
CA GLY A 21 -12.95 -2.36 5.22
C GLY A 21 -12.96 -1.46 3.98
N VAL A 22 -11.98 -0.56 3.82
CA VAL A 22 -12.01 0.47 2.77
C VAL A 22 -11.33 0.07 1.45
N ALA A 23 -10.43 -0.92 1.46
CA ALA A 23 -9.66 -1.30 0.28
C ALA A 23 -9.69 -2.79 -0.04
N SER A 24 -9.58 -3.66 0.98
CA SER A 24 -9.59 -5.12 0.73
C SER A 24 -10.95 -5.60 0.24
N THR A 25 -12.05 -5.07 0.78
CA THR A 25 -13.41 -5.36 0.30
C THR A 25 -13.59 -5.04 -1.18
N VAL A 26 -13.01 -3.93 -1.67
CA VAL A 26 -13.00 -3.55 -3.09
C VAL A 26 -12.21 -4.56 -3.93
N GLY A 27 -11.04 -4.99 -3.44
CA GLY A 27 -10.25 -6.04 -4.06
C GLY A 27 -11.00 -7.38 -4.18
N LEU A 28 -11.70 -7.78 -3.11
CA LEU A 28 -12.54 -8.97 -3.08
C LEU A 28 -13.70 -8.88 -4.07
N MET A 29 -14.41 -7.75 -4.14
CA MET A 29 -15.45 -7.57 -5.16
C MET A 29 -14.86 -7.62 -6.59
N THR A 30 -13.71 -6.99 -6.80
CA THR A 30 -13.03 -6.96 -8.09
C THR A 30 -12.62 -8.35 -8.56
N MET A 31 -12.18 -9.23 -7.64
CA MET A 31 -11.77 -10.59 -7.99
C MET A 31 -12.93 -11.42 -8.56
N HIS A 32 -14.16 -11.22 -8.08
CA HIS A 32 -15.35 -11.87 -8.62
C HIS A 32 -15.72 -11.38 -10.02
N ILE A 33 -15.40 -10.12 -10.36
CA ILE A 33 -15.64 -9.55 -11.69
C ILE A 33 -14.62 -10.10 -12.71
N VAL A 34 -13.34 -10.10 -12.36
CA VAL A 34 -12.27 -10.54 -13.28
C VAL A 34 -12.10 -12.06 -13.34
N GLY A 35 -12.69 -12.78 -12.39
CA GLY A 35 -12.55 -14.23 -12.20
C GLY A 35 -11.25 -14.61 -11.49
N TYR A 36 -11.27 -15.74 -10.79
CA TYR A 36 -10.12 -16.31 -10.10
C TYR A 36 -10.24 -17.84 -10.03
N SER A 37 -9.11 -18.54 -9.88
CA SER A 37 -9.06 -20.00 -10.04
C SER A 37 -9.37 -20.81 -8.77
N SER A 38 -9.30 -20.20 -7.58
CA SER A 38 -9.52 -20.87 -6.29
C SER A 38 -9.65 -19.86 -5.15
N GLU A 39 -10.46 -20.15 -4.13
CA GLU A 39 -10.58 -19.36 -2.89
C GLU A 39 -9.24 -19.14 -2.16
N ALA A 40 -8.22 -19.96 -2.44
CA ALA A 40 -6.86 -19.70 -1.99
C ALA A 40 -6.29 -18.35 -2.51
N ALA A 41 -6.93 -17.67 -3.47
CA ALA A 41 -6.61 -16.31 -3.91
C ALA A 41 -7.06 -15.21 -2.93
N ILE A 42 -8.03 -15.50 -2.05
CA ILE A 42 -8.67 -14.51 -1.16
C ILE A 42 -7.65 -13.84 -0.21
N PRO A 43 -6.77 -14.59 0.50
CA PRO A 43 -5.79 -13.95 1.39
C PRO A 43 -4.84 -13.00 0.65
N TYR A 44 -4.47 -13.33 -0.60
CA TYR A 44 -3.63 -12.46 -1.42
C TYR A 44 -4.34 -11.15 -1.78
N ALA A 45 -5.62 -11.23 -2.15
CA ALA A 45 -6.42 -10.04 -2.46
C ALA A 45 -6.57 -9.12 -1.25
N ILE A 46 -6.75 -9.68 -0.05
CA ILE A 46 -6.80 -8.93 1.21
C ILE A 46 -5.47 -8.21 1.46
N LYS A 47 -4.35 -8.95 1.41
CA LYS A 47 -3.02 -8.35 1.61
C LYS A 47 -2.72 -7.24 0.60
N LEU A 48 -3.11 -7.44 -0.67
CA LEU A 48 -2.96 -6.40 -1.69
C LEU A 48 -3.77 -5.15 -1.36
N GLY A 49 -5.02 -5.31 -0.92
CA GLY A 49 -5.87 -4.19 -0.50
C GLY A 49 -5.25 -3.40 0.65
N VAL A 50 -4.75 -4.08 1.68
CA VAL A 50 -4.04 -3.43 2.79
C VAL A 50 -2.77 -2.71 2.31
N ALA A 51 -1.95 -3.33 1.47
CA ALA A 51 -0.73 -2.72 0.94
C ALA A 51 -1.02 -1.44 0.14
N LEU A 52 -2.03 -1.47 -0.73
CA LEU A 52 -2.47 -0.32 -1.53
C LEU A 52 -2.96 0.82 -0.63
N GLN A 53 -3.75 0.51 0.40
CA GLN A 53 -4.27 1.53 1.30
C GLN A 53 -3.21 2.12 2.22
N LEU A 54 -2.31 1.29 2.75
CA LEU A 54 -1.16 1.77 3.52
C LEU A 54 -0.29 2.70 2.65
N THR A 55 -0.09 2.37 1.37
CA THR A 55 0.62 3.25 0.42
C THR A 55 -0.08 4.60 0.26
N ASN A 56 -1.41 4.63 0.18
CA ASN A 56 -2.17 5.89 0.13
C ASN A 56 -1.96 6.71 1.40
N ILE A 57 -2.10 6.09 2.57
CA ILE A 57 -1.91 6.75 3.87
C ILE A 57 -0.51 7.36 3.97
N LEU A 58 0.54 6.62 3.61
CA LEU A 58 1.91 7.11 3.69
C LEU A 58 2.18 8.27 2.74
N ARG A 59 1.58 8.26 1.54
CA ARG A 59 1.70 9.34 0.56
C ARG A 59 0.97 10.61 1.02
N ASP A 60 -0.15 10.46 1.72
CA ASP A 60 -1.15 11.51 1.94
C ASP A 60 -1.14 12.07 3.38
N VAL A 61 -0.17 11.71 4.23
CA VAL A 61 -0.09 12.12 5.66
C VAL A 61 -0.37 13.61 5.88
N GLY A 62 0.29 14.50 5.12
CA GLY A 62 0.10 15.95 5.29
C GLY A 62 -1.29 16.44 4.90
N GLU A 63 -1.86 15.89 3.82
CA GLU A 63 -3.21 16.22 3.35
C GLU A 63 -4.26 15.66 4.32
N ASP A 64 -4.07 14.43 4.80
CA ASP A 64 -4.93 13.82 5.81
C ASP A 64 -4.92 14.63 7.11
N TRP A 65 -3.74 15.09 7.54
CA TRP A 65 -3.60 15.93 8.74
C TRP A 65 -4.38 17.24 8.63
N GLN A 66 -4.26 17.93 7.50
CA GLN A 66 -5.03 19.16 7.22
C GLN A 66 -6.55 18.93 7.24
N ASN A 67 -6.99 17.70 6.94
CA ASN A 67 -8.38 17.29 7.02
C ASN A 67 -8.79 16.73 8.40
N GLY A 68 -7.94 16.89 9.42
CA GLY A 68 -8.18 16.44 10.79
C GLY A 68 -7.99 14.93 10.99
N ARG A 69 -7.17 14.26 10.17
CA ARG A 69 -6.98 12.80 10.19
C ARG A 69 -5.51 12.42 10.36
N LEU A 70 -5.25 11.34 11.10
CA LEU A 70 -3.92 10.76 11.25
C LEU A 70 -4.09 9.24 11.36
N TYR A 71 -3.97 8.59 10.21
CA TYR A 71 -4.17 7.14 10.10
C TYR A 71 -3.00 6.33 10.68
N LEU A 72 -1.82 6.94 10.82
CA LEU A 72 -0.61 6.27 11.32
C LEU A 72 -0.82 5.68 12.73
N PRO A 73 -0.34 4.45 13.00
CA PRO A 73 -0.52 3.79 14.30
C PRO A 73 0.14 4.59 15.44
N GLN A 74 -0.61 4.84 16.50
CA GLN A 74 -0.18 5.73 17.59
C GLN A 74 0.91 5.11 18.46
N ASP A 75 0.84 3.80 18.71
CA ASP A 75 1.87 3.04 19.41
C ASP A 75 3.23 3.08 18.69
N GLU A 76 3.20 2.97 17.36
CA GLU A 76 4.39 3.01 16.53
C GLU A 76 4.94 4.43 16.41
N LEU A 77 4.10 5.46 16.23
CA LEU A 77 4.56 6.84 16.34
C LEU A 77 5.30 7.07 17.68
N ALA A 78 4.71 6.62 18.79
CA ALA A 78 5.34 6.71 20.10
C ALA A 78 6.65 5.91 20.21
N GLN A 79 6.74 4.73 19.60
CA GLN A 79 7.97 3.91 19.55
C GLN A 79 9.14 4.66 18.87
N PHE A 80 8.85 5.47 17.86
CA PHE A 80 9.82 6.35 17.20
C PHE A 80 9.90 7.76 17.84
N CYS A 81 9.26 7.92 19.00
CA CYS A 81 9.14 9.17 19.77
C CYS A 81 8.42 10.31 19.04
N LEU A 82 7.68 10.04 17.97
CA LEU A 82 6.95 11.04 17.19
C LEU A 82 5.63 11.40 17.89
N THR A 83 5.28 12.69 17.85
CA THR A 83 4.02 13.21 18.38
C THR A 83 3.16 13.81 17.27
N GLU A 84 1.89 14.09 17.57
CA GLU A 84 1.04 14.85 16.64
C GLU A 84 1.59 16.25 16.34
N ASP A 85 2.27 16.89 17.30
CA ASP A 85 2.95 18.17 17.07
C ASP A 85 4.07 18.05 16.03
N ASP A 86 4.80 16.92 15.99
CA ASP A 86 5.80 16.66 14.95
C ASP A 86 5.14 16.58 13.55
N ILE A 87 3.93 16.02 13.46
CA ILE A 87 3.12 15.94 12.23
C ILE A 87 2.59 17.33 11.83
N ASP A 88 2.07 18.09 12.79
CA ASP A 88 1.53 19.44 12.58
C ASP A 88 2.59 20.42 12.06
N ASN A 89 3.81 20.32 12.60
CA ASN A 89 4.95 21.11 12.15
C ASN A 89 5.63 20.56 10.88
N GLY A 90 5.15 19.42 10.34
CA GLY A 90 5.71 18.78 9.15
C GLY A 90 7.19 18.41 9.29
N LEU A 91 7.59 17.90 10.46
CA LEU A 91 8.99 17.71 10.83
C LEU A 91 9.63 16.51 10.11
N ILE A 92 10.66 16.77 9.30
CA ILE A 92 11.39 15.73 8.54
C ILE A 92 12.79 15.53 9.14
N ASN A 93 12.83 14.91 10.32
CA ASN A 93 14.07 14.54 11.03
C ASN A 93 14.37 13.04 10.87
N ASN A 94 15.46 12.57 11.49
CA ASN A 94 15.84 11.15 11.39
C ASN A 94 14.80 10.20 12.00
N ARG A 95 14.08 10.61 13.07
CA ARG A 95 13.02 9.79 13.66
C ARG A 95 11.88 9.58 12.67
N TRP A 96 11.45 10.64 11.99
CA TRP A 96 10.46 10.59 10.92
C TRP A 96 10.91 9.69 9.76
N ARG A 97 12.14 9.87 9.27
CA ARG A 97 12.69 9.04 8.18
C ARG A 97 12.70 7.55 8.55
N THR A 98 13.18 7.20 9.75
CA THR A 98 13.20 5.80 10.20
C THR A 98 11.78 5.24 10.38
N PHE A 99 10.84 6.02 10.91
CA PHE A 99 9.44 5.61 11.00
C PHE A 99 8.82 5.36 9.62
N MET A 100 9.02 6.28 8.68
CA MET A 100 8.51 6.13 7.31
C MET A 100 9.13 4.93 6.60
N GLN A 101 10.44 4.72 6.77
CA GLN A 101 11.12 3.53 6.24
C GLN A 101 10.52 2.24 6.81
N PHE A 102 10.29 2.18 8.13
CA PHE A 102 9.64 1.05 8.78
C PHE A 102 8.25 0.74 8.19
N GLN A 103 7.42 1.76 7.96
CA GLN A 103 6.10 1.55 7.34
C GLN A 103 6.19 1.17 5.85
N ILE A 104 7.14 1.73 5.10
CA ILE A 104 7.37 1.40 3.70
C ILE A 104 7.84 -0.04 3.56
N ASP A 105 8.73 -0.51 4.43
CA ASP A 105 9.20 -1.89 4.45
C ASP A 105 8.05 -2.86 4.75
N ARG A 106 7.17 -2.52 5.69
CA ARG A 106 5.92 -3.26 5.93
C ARG A 106 5.02 -3.29 4.69
N ALA A 107 4.81 -2.16 4.01
CA ALA A 107 4.00 -2.11 2.80
C ALA A 107 4.60 -3.00 1.70
N ARG A 108 5.93 -2.96 1.52
CA ARG A 108 6.67 -3.83 0.58
C ARG A 108 6.53 -5.30 0.92
N GLN A 109 6.60 -5.67 2.20
CA GLN A 109 6.35 -7.04 2.63
C GLN A 109 4.92 -7.49 2.29
N LEU A 110 3.92 -6.66 2.56
CA LEU A 110 2.52 -6.96 2.19
C LEU A 110 2.36 -7.13 0.67
N TYR A 111 3.02 -6.30 -0.14
CA TYR A 111 3.05 -6.50 -1.60
C TYR A 111 3.72 -7.84 -1.95
N ALA A 112 4.90 -8.14 -1.43
CA ALA A 112 5.62 -9.37 -1.71
C ALA A 112 4.78 -10.62 -1.40
N GLU A 113 4.03 -10.59 -0.28
CA GLU A 113 3.11 -11.65 0.11
C GLU A 113 1.84 -11.72 -0.75
N ALA A 114 1.39 -10.60 -1.32
CA ALA A 114 0.17 -10.50 -2.11
C ALA A 114 0.36 -10.81 -3.60
N LEU A 115 1.51 -10.41 -4.17
CA LEU A 115 1.80 -10.51 -5.60
C LEU A 115 1.64 -11.93 -6.19
N PRO A 116 1.97 -13.03 -5.49
CA PRO A 116 1.74 -14.38 -6.02
C PRO A 116 0.28 -14.66 -6.38
N GLY A 117 -0.68 -14.03 -5.70
CA GLY A 117 -2.11 -14.19 -5.99
C GLY A 117 -2.52 -13.69 -7.38
N ILE A 118 -1.72 -12.83 -8.03
CA ILE A 118 -2.00 -12.36 -9.40
C ILE A 118 -2.07 -13.53 -10.39
N SER A 119 -1.25 -14.57 -10.19
CA SER A 119 -1.25 -15.76 -11.06
C SER A 119 -2.53 -16.59 -10.95
N MET A 120 -3.35 -16.34 -9.93
CA MET A 120 -4.61 -17.03 -9.66
C MET A 120 -5.81 -16.28 -10.25
N LEU A 121 -5.64 -15.05 -10.74
CA LEU A 121 -6.71 -14.28 -11.37
C LEU A 121 -6.97 -14.76 -12.81
N GLY A 122 -8.15 -14.45 -13.34
CA GLY A 122 -8.49 -14.61 -14.75
C GLY A 122 -7.57 -13.79 -15.65
N GLN A 123 -7.21 -14.33 -16.82
CA GLN A 123 -6.17 -13.76 -17.70
C GLN A 123 -6.42 -12.29 -18.06
N ASN A 124 -7.69 -11.91 -18.27
CA ASN A 124 -8.09 -10.56 -18.65
C ASN A 124 -7.88 -9.53 -17.51
N GLY A 125 -7.90 -9.95 -16.25
CA GLY A 125 -7.73 -9.07 -15.08
C GLY A 125 -6.30 -8.93 -14.59
N ARG A 126 -5.43 -9.92 -14.87
CA ARG A 126 -4.05 -9.98 -14.31
C ARG A 126 -3.25 -8.72 -14.58
N PHE A 127 -3.29 -8.23 -15.82
CA PHE A 127 -2.51 -7.05 -16.20
C PHE A 127 -2.95 -5.80 -15.44
N ALA A 128 -4.26 -5.57 -15.30
CA ALA A 128 -4.76 -4.40 -14.58
C ALA A 128 -4.37 -4.43 -13.10
N ILE A 129 -4.52 -5.58 -12.43
CA ILE A 129 -4.16 -5.73 -11.02
C ILE A 129 -2.65 -5.65 -10.80
N ALA A 130 -1.85 -6.28 -11.67
CA ALA A 130 -0.40 -6.18 -11.64
C ALA A 130 0.08 -4.74 -11.85
N ALA A 131 -0.51 -4.02 -12.81
CA ALA A 131 -0.18 -2.63 -13.05
C ALA A 131 -0.55 -1.76 -11.85
N ALA A 132 -1.72 -1.95 -11.24
CA ALA A 132 -2.07 -1.22 -10.01
C ALA A 132 -1.03 -1.46 -8.91
N ALA A 133 -0.68 -2.73 -8.63
CA ALA A 133 0.27 -3.09 -7.59
C ALA A 133 1.68 -2.51 -7.83
N GLU A 134 2.22 -2.64 -9.04
CA GLU A 134 3.58 -2.16 -9.35
C GLU A 134 3.67 -0.63 -9.46
N LEU A 135 2.61 0.04 -9.94
CA LEU A 135 2.57 1.49 -9.98
C LEU A 135 2.47 2.09 -8.58
N TYR A 136 1.71 1.46 -7.67
CA TYR A 136 1.65 1.90 -6.27
C TYR A 136 2.95 1.65 -5.52
N GLN A 137 3.63 0.52 -5.74
CA GLN A 137 4.99 0.33 -5.21
C GLN A 137 5.94 1.44 -5.67
N GLY A 138 5.80 1.91 -6.92
CA GLY A 138 6.57 3.06 -7.41
C GLY A 138 6.27 4.40 -6.70
N ILE A 139 5.14 4.52 -6.00
CA ILE A 139 4.87 5.68 -5.12
C ILE A 139 5.75 5.61 -3.88
N LEU A 140 5.95 4.42 -3.30
CA LEU A 140 6.86 4.24 -2.16
C LEU A 140 8.29 4.63 -2.53
N ASP A 141 8.75 4.23 -3.73
CA ASP A 141 10.06 4.64 -4.27
C ASP A 141 10.16 6.18 -4.38
N ASP A 142 9.08 6.86 -4.74
CA ASP A 142 9.03 8.32 -4.89
C ASP A 142 9.03 9.03 -3.52
N ILE A 143 8.40 8.44 -2.50
CA ILE A 143 8.48 8.92 -1.11
C ILE A 143 9.94 8.88 -0.63
N GLU A 144 10.63 7.77 -0.82
CA GLU A 144 12.05 7.62 -0.46
C GLU A 144 12.94 8.59 -1.24
N ALA A 145 12.74 8.71 -2.55
CA ALA A 145 13.51 9.61 -3.40
C ALA A 145 13.30 11.09 -3.06
N ASN A 146 12.19 11.44 -2.42
CA ASN A 146 11.89 12.78 -1.91
C ASN A 146 12.25 12.96 -0.43
N ASP A 147 13.14 12.12 0.10
CA ASP A 147 13.58 12.17 1.50
C ASP A 147 12.41 12.14 2.51
N TYR A 148 11.39 11.34 2.19
CA TYR A 148 10.20 11.10 3.01
C TYR A 148 9.35 12.36 3.31
N ASN A 149 9.54 13.42 2.53
CA ASN A 149 8.77 14.65 2.66
C ASN A 149 7.40 14.50 1.99
N VAL A 150 6.41 14.05 2.76
CA VAL A 150 5.01 13.88 2.34
C VAL A 150 4.09 15.01 2.83
N PHE A 151 4.63 15.97 3.58
CA PHE A 151 3.91 17.13 4.10
C PHE A 151 3.77 18.25 3.06
N THR A 152 4.81 18.48 2.28
CA THR A 152 4.86 19.60 1.31
C THR A 152 4.73 19.16 -0.13
N ARG A 153 5.00 17.88 -0.41
CA ARG A 153 4.93 17.30 -1.75
C ARG A 153 4.25 15.93 -1.70
N ARG A 154 3.14 15.82 -2.41
CA ARG A 154 2.46 14.53 -2.61
C ARG A 154 3.25 13.64 -3.56
N ALA A 155 3.66 12.47 -3.09
CA ALA A 155 4.44 11.52 -3.90
C ALA A 155 3.58 10.93 -5.03
N HIS A 156 4.11 10.82 -6.24
CA HIS A 156 3.36 10.29 -7.37
C HIS A 156 4.28 9.81 -8.49
N LEU A 157 3.80 8.86 -9.28
CA LEU A 157 4.44 8.54 -10.55
C LEU A 157 3.96 9.49 -11.64
N THR A 158 4.91 10.11 -12.34
CA THR A 158 4.67 10.88 -13.56
C THR A 158 4.10 9.97 -14.67
N GLY A 159 3.39 10.56 -15.64
CA GLY A 159 2.85 9.80 -16.78
C GLY A 159 3.93 9.02 -17.55
N ARG A 160 5.13 9.59 -17.68
CA ARG A 160 6.29 8.92 -18.31
C ARG A 160 6.79 7.73 -17.50
N GLN A 161 6.90 7.86 -16.18
CA GLN A 161 7.30 6.75 -15.31
C GLN A 161 6.28 5.61 -15.35
N LYS A 162 4.98 5.93 -15.33
CA LYS A 162 3.91 4.94 -15.47
C LYS A 162 4.05 4.18 -16.79
N LEU A 163 4.13 4.91 -17.90
CA LEU A 163 4.24 4.32 -19.24
C LEU A 163 5.48 3.42 -19.40
N ARG A 164 6.63 3.84 -18.83
CA ARG A 164 7.87 3.06 -18.89
C ARG A 164 7.80 1.74 -18.11
N ARG A 165 6.97 1.64 -17.07
CA ARG A 165 6.81 0.42 -16.27
C ARG A 165 5.87 -0.61 -16.94
N LEU A 166 4.90 -0.17 -17.76
CA LEU A 166 3.89 -1.05 -18.36
C LEU A 166 4.45 -2.23 -19.19
N PRO A 167 5.49 -2.07 -20.03
CA PRO A 167 6.05 -3.19 -20.78
C PRO A 167 6.64 -4.28 -19.87
N GLY A 168 7.28 -3.89 -18.77
CA GLY A 168 7.82 -4.83 -17.77
C GLY A 168 6.71 -5.60 -17.06
N ILE A 169 5.69 -4.89 -16.60
CA ILE A 169 4.49 -5.49 -15.98
C ILE A 169 3.83 -6.50 -16.95
N TRP A 170 3.64 -6.11 -18.20
CA TRP A 170 3.08 -6.99 -19.22
C TRP A 170 3.92 -8.25 -19.41
N TRP A 171 5.25 -8.11 -19.43
CA TRP A 171 6.18 -9.23 -19.52
C TRP A 171 6.09 -10.14 -18.29
N HIS A 172 6.03 -9.60 -17.07
CA HIS A 172 5.88 -10.37 -15.83
C HIS A 172 4.60 -11.20 -15.84
N VAL A 173 3.48 -10.59 -16.27
CA VAL A 173 2.18 -11.29 -16.40
C VAL A 173 2.26 -12.39 -17.46
N ARG A 174 2.81 -12.09 -18.65
CA ARG A 174 2.90 -13.05 -19.77
C ARG A 174 3.80 -14.23 -19.46
N THR A 175 4.88 -14.02 -18.71
CA THR A 175 5.85 -15.06 -18.32
C THR A 175 5.54 -15.70 -16.96
N ASN A 176 4.40 -15.36 -16.36
CA ASN A 176 3.91 -15.88 -15.08
C ASN A 176 4.93 -15.73 -13.93
N GLN A 177 5.71 -14.64 -13.92
CA GLN A 177 6.76 -14.41 -12.91
C GLN A 177 6.22 -14.33 -11.48
N TYR A 178 4.99 -13.85 -11.30
CA TYR A 178 4.33 -13.85 -9.99
C TYR A 178 4.13 -15.26 -9.42
N ASN A 179 4.03 -16.29 -10.27
CA ASN A 179 3.94 -17.67 -9.79
C ASN A 179 5.27 -18.18 -9.24
N LYS A 180 6.41 -17.72 -9.79
CA LYS A 180 7.74 -18.06 -9.26
C LYS A 180 7.92 -17.49 -7.85
N LEU A 181 7.37 -16.30 -7.56
CA LEU A 181 7.38 -15.72 -6.21
C LEU A 181 6.61 -16.57 -5.18
N ARG A 182 5.67 -17.41 -5.62
CA ARG A 182 4.99 -18.37 -4.74
C ARG A 182 5.91 -19.50 -4.30
N GLU A 183 6.79 -19.97 -5.17
CA GLU A 183 7.66 -21.14 -4.95
C GLU A 183 8.85 -20.82 -4.03
N TYR A 184 9.25 -19.55 -3.90
CA TYR A 184 10.33 -19.11 -3.00
C TYR A 184 9.86 -18.72 -1.59
N ASN A 185 8.54 -18.59 -1.38
CA ASN A 185 7.92 -18.21 -0.10
C ASN A 185 7.25 -19.40 0.62
N LEU A 186 7.56 -20.63 0.19
CA LEU A 186 7.21 -21.92 0.83
C LEU A 186 8.49 -22.62 1.29
#